data_AF-A0A1G2EC54-F1
#
_entry.id   AF-A0A1G2EC54-F1
#
_cell.length_a   1.000
_cell.length_b   1.000
_cell.length_c   1.000
_cell.angle_alpha   90.00
_cell.angle_beta   90.00
_cell.angle_gamma   90.00
#
_symmetry.space_group_name_H-M   'P 1'
#
loop_
_entity.id
_entity.type
_entity.pdbx_description
1 polymer ?
#
loop_
_entity_poly.entity_id
_entity_poly.type
_entity_poly.pdbx_seq_one_letter_code
_entity_poly.pdbx_strand_id
1 'polypeptide(L)' 'MTPLSITIKSPEKIGKKMLIEIDADKFERLAANLGFFNPDFLTSLDRAGKDVRAGKIYKLKSLKGLKK' A
#
# COMPACT_ATOMS: atom_id res chain seq x y z
N MET A 1 2.44 -18.55 -19.56
CA MET A 1 2.05 -17.40 -18.73
C MET A 1 0.54 -17.43 -18.55
N THR A 2 0.05 -17.69 -17.34
CA THR A 2 -1.39 -17.71 -17.04
C THR A 2 -1.89 -16.29 -16.78
N PRO A 3 -3.00 -15.86 -17.41
CA PRO A 3 -3.56 -14.53 -17.18
C PRO A 3 -4.17 -14.42 -15.78
N LEU A 4 -3.89 -13.33 -15.08
CA LEU A 4 -4.47 -13.00 -13.78
C LEU A 4 -5.88 -12.42 -13.99
N SER A 5 -6.90 -13.17 -13.62
CA SER A 5 -8.29 -12.71 -13.61
C SER A 5 -8.53 -11.81 -12.40
N ILE A 6 -8.67 -10.51 -12.61
CA ILE A 6 -8.97 -9.53 -11.56
C ILE A 6 -10.39 -9.00 -11.80
N THR A 7 -11.27 -9.15 -10.81
CA THR A 7 -12.60 -8.55 -10.87
C THR A 7 -12.55 -7.18 -10.23
N ILE A 8 -12.69 -6.14 -11.05
CA ILE A 8 -12.72 -4.75 -10.60
C ILE A 8 -14.17 -4.31 -10.49
N LYS A 9 -14.67 -4.13 -9.27
CA LYS A 9 -15.97 -3.49 -9.04
C LYS A 9 -15.76 -1.97 -9.02
N SER A 10 -15.89 -1.34 -10.18
CA SER A 10 -15.75 0.11 -10.33
C SER A 10 -16.98 0.84 -9.76
N PRO A 11 -16.82 1.79 -8.82
CA PRO A 11 -17.92 2.68 -8.48
C PRO A 11 -18.13 3.71 -9.60
N GLU A 12 -19.37 3.95 -10.00
CA GLU A 12 -19.79 4.90 -11.06
C GLU A 12 -19.36 6.36 -10.83
N LYS A 13 -18.77 6.69 -9.68
CA LYS A 13 -18.34 8.05 -9.32
C LYS A 13 -16.84 8.11 -9.11
N ILE A 14 -16.17 8.87 -9.98
CA ILE A 14 -14.77 9.28 -9.89
C ILE A 14 -14.50 9.80 -8.48
N GLY A 15 -13.71 9.06 -7.68
CA GLY A 15 -13.21 9.53 -6.38
C GLY A 15 -13.47 8.67 -5.15
N LYS A 16 -14.06 7.46 -5.26
CA LYS A 16 -14.21 6.57 -4.09
C LYS A 16 -13.56 5.20 -4.30
N LYS A 17 -12.96 4.73 -3.21
CA LYS A 17 -12.18 3.49 -3.05
C LYS A 17 -12.66 2.36 -3.97
N MET A 18 -11.73 1.78 -4.72
CA MET A 18 -11.95 0.61 -5.57
C MET A 18 -11.77 -0.66 -4.75
N LEU A 19 -12.78 -1.53 -4.75
CA LEU A 19 -12.70 -2.86 -4.16
C LEU A 19 -12.21 -3.83 -5.23
N ILE A 20 -11.09 -4.51 -4.95
CA ILE A 20 -10.49 -5.50 -5.86
C ILE A 20 -10.58 -6.86 -5.17
N GLU A 21 -11.26 -7.81 -5.82
CA GLU A 21 -11.36 -9.19 -5.36
C GLU A 21 -10.32 -10.03 -6.12
N ILE A 22 -9.37 -10.62 -5.38
CA ILE A 22 -8.28 -11.45 -5.92
C ILE A 22 -8.24 -12.76 -5.13
N ASP A 23 -7.97 -13.85 -5.83
CA ASP A 23 -7.65 -15.15 -5.23
C ASP A 23 -6.39 -15.08 -4.33
N ALA A 24 -6.43 -15.73 -3.17
CA ALA A 24 -5.38 -15.62 -2.15
C ALA A 24 -4.02 -16.10 -2.66
N ASP A 25 -3.96 -17.27 -3.31
CA ASP A 25 -2.71 -17.85 -3.81
C ASP A 25 -2.10 -16.98 -4.91
N LYS A 26 -2.95 -16.40 -5.77
CA LYS A 26 -2.49 -15.46 -6.81
C LYS A 26 -1.98 -14.15 -6.22
N PHE A 27 -2.61 -13.66 -5.14
CA PHE A 27 -2.14 -12.48 -4.43
C PHE A 27 -0.77 -12.72 -3.77
N GLU A 28 -0.57 -13.86 -3.11
CA GLU A 28 0.72 -14.20 -2.50
C GLU A 28 1.84 -14.27 -3.53
N ARG A 29 1.58 -14.88 -4.69
CA ARG A 29 2.54 -14.91 -5.81
C ARG A 29 2.85 -13.51 -6.33
N LEU A 30 1.84 -12.63 -6.42
CA LEU A 30 2.04 -11.24 -6.83
C LEU A 30 2.88 -10.47 -5.80
N ALA A 31 2.56 -10.61 -4.50
CA ALA A 31 3.31 -9.98 -3.42
C ALA A 31 4.76 -10.46 -3.38
N ALA A 32 5.00 -11.75 -3.62
CA ALA A 32 6.34 -12.31 -3.75
C ALA A 32 7.10 -11.72 -4.94
N ASN A 33 6.46 -11.62 -6.11
CA ASN A 33 7.06 -11.00 -7.30
C ASN A 33 7.36 -9.51 -7.11
N LEU A 34 6.57 -8.81 -6.31
CA LEU A 34 6.80 -7.41 -5.93
C LEU A 34 7.83 -7.25 -4.80
N GLY A 35 8.40 -8.35 -4.30
CA GLY A 35 9.42 -8.33 -3.26
C GLY A 35 8.91 -7.96 -1.87
N PHE A 36 7.60 -8.06 -1.61
CA PHE A 36 7.00 -7.67 -0.33
C PHE A 36 7.42 -8.55 0.85
N PHE A 37 8.03 -9.71 0.56
CA PHE A 37 8.58 -10.63 1.57
C PHE A 37 10.10 -10.53 1.70
N ASN A 38 10.76 -9.59 1.00
CA ASN A 38 12.20 -9.39 1.13
C ASN A 38 12.55 -8.92 2.56
N PRO A 39 13.50 -9.56 3.28
CA PRO A 39 13.94 -9.12 4.61
C PRO A 39 14.31 -7.63 4.71
N ASP A 40 14.92 -7.07 3.67
CA ASP A 40 15.28 -5.64 3.65
C ASP A 40 14.04 -4.75 3.61
N PHE A 41 13.04 -5.15 2.84
CA PHE A 41 11.76 -4.45 2.75
C PHE A 41 10.99 -4.52 4.08
N LEU A 42 10.95 -5.69 4.72
CA LEU A 42 10.34 -5.85 6.04
C LEU A 42 11.03 -5.00 7.11
N THR A 43 12.36 -4.91 7.07
CA THR A 43 13.14 -4.04 7.95
C THR A 43 12.83 -2.56 7.72
N SER A 44 12.69 -2.16 6.46
CA SER A 44 12.28 -0.80 6.08
C SER A 44 10.88 -0.47 6.61
N LEU A 45 9.93 -1.40 6.50
CA LEU A 45 8.57 -1.24 7.03
C LEU A 45 8.55 -1.05 8.55
N ASP A 46 9.34 -1.83 9.30
CA ASP A 46 9.43 -1.67 10.76
C ASP A 46 9.98 -0.29 11.14
N ARG A 47 11.03 0.18 10.45
CA ARG A 47 11.57 1.53 10.66
C ARG A 47 10.54 2.61 10.34
N ALA A 48 9.85 2.52 9.21
CA ALA A 48 8.79 3.45 8.85
C ALA A 48 7.64 3.44 9.87
N GLY A 49 7.25 2.27 10.36
CA GLY A 49 6.26 2.11 11.43
C GLY A 49 6.68 2.79 12.74
N LYS A 50 7.95 2.63 13.13
CA LYS A 50 8.53 3.32 14.29
C LYS A 50 8.52 4.84 14.11
N ASP A 51 8.87 5.34 12.93
CA ASP A 51 8.90 6.79 12.66
C ASP A 51 7.49 7.42 12.66
N VAL A 52 6.47 6.69 12.19
CA VAL A 52 5.06 7.11 12.30
C VAL A 52 4.62 7.13 13.77
N ARG A 53 4.90 6.08 14.54
CA ARG A 53 4.54 6.00 15.97
C ARG A 53 5.24 7.06 16.81
N ALA A 54 6.49 7.36 16.48
CA ALA A 54 7.28 8.42 17.12
C ALA A 54 6.84 9.84 16.70
N GLY A 55 5.86 9.97 15.80
CA GLY A 55 5.35 11.26 15.34
C GLY A 55 6.28 12.02 14.39
N LYS A 56 7.36 11.38 13.89
CA LYS A 56 8.27 12.00 12.92
C LYS A 56 7.62 12.15 11.55
N ILE A 57 6.82 11.15 11.16
CA ILE A 57 6.04 11.18 9.92
C ILE A 57 4.59 11.48 10.29
N TYR A 58 4.12 12.67 9.92
CA TYR A 58 2.75 13.12 10.17
C TYR A 58 2.15 13.72 8.90
N LYS A 59 0.82 13.63 8.79
CA LYS A 59 0.10 14.19 7.66
C LYS A 59 0.07 15.72 7.77
N LEU A 60 0.79 16.39 6.88
CA LEU A 60 0.67 17.84 6.70
C LEU A 60 -0.67 18.15 6.02
N LYS A 61 -1.54 18.90 6.69
CA LYS A 61 -2.81 19.38 6.10
C LYS A 61 -2.59 20.43 5.02
N SER A 62 -1.53 21.24 5.16
CA SER A 62 -1.10 22.20 4.13
C SER A 62 0.38 22.55 4.31
N LEU A 63 1.02 23.00 3.23
CA LEU A 63 2.42 23.46 3.24
C LEU A 63 2.64 24.70 4.13
N LYS A 64 1.59 25.45 4.49
CA LYS A 64 1.69 26.54 5.47
C LYS A 64 2.08 26.03 6.87
N GLY A 65 1.75 24.77 7.20
CA GLY A 65 2.10 24.15 8.48
C GLY A 65 3.57 23.75 8.63
N LEU A 66 4.39 23.94 7.58
CA LEU A 66 5.82 23.65 7.57
C LEU A 66 6.67 24.85 8.01
N LYS A 67 6.08 26.06 8.07
CA LYS A 67 6.73 27.26 8.60
C LYS A 67 6.51 27.33 10.11
N LYS A 68 7.35 26.64 10.88
CA LYS A 68 7.56 26.92 12.31
C LYS A 68 9.06 26.96 12.56
#